data_AF-A0A519C5H3-F1
#
_entry.id   AF-A0A519C5H3-F1
#
_cell.length_a   1.000
_cell.length_b   1.000
_cell.length_c   1.000
_cell.angle_alpha   90.00
_cell.angle_beta   90.00
_cell.angle_gamma   90.00
#
_symmetry.space_group_name_H-M   'P 1'
#
loop_
_entity.id
_entity.type
_entity.pdbx_description
1 polymer ?
#
loop_
_entity_poly.entity_id
_entity_poly.type
_entity_poly.pdbx_seq_one_letter_code
_entity_poly.pdbx_strand_id
1 'polypeptide(L)'
;MVSEQWMVVEVGKVVPDAIIEATDLHGTGDHFHVRVISKSYEGQRPLQRQRPILTHFKQYIATNTVHALDLKCMTPNQGDALGDTKFDPHGEKQPEFFGVHIRREKKE
;
A
#
# COMPACT_ATOMS: atom_id res chain seq x y z
N MET A 1 -4.29 -14.65 -9.52
CA MET A 1 -4.54 -13.26 -9.13
C MET A 1 -4.46 -13.18 -7.63
N VAL A 2 -3.85 -12.11 -7.11
CA VAL A 2 -3.78 -11.85 -5.68
C VAL A 2 -5.15 -11.32 -5.21
N SER A 3 -5.61 -11.74 -4.04
CA SER A 3 -6.85 -11.22 -3.44
C SER A 3 -6.54 -10.23 -2.32
N GLU A 4 -7.52 -9.39 -1.99
CA GLU A 4 -7.45 -8.47 -0.83
C GLU A 4 -7.17 -9.22 0.47
N GLN A 5 -7.77 -10.41 0.65
CA GLN A 5 -7.52 -11.26 1.82
C GLN A 5 -6.06 -11.72 1.90
N TRP A 6 -5.47 -12.12 0.77
CA TRP A 6 -4.05 -12.47 0.73
C TRP A 6 -3.17 -11.27 1.12
N MET A 7 -3.52 -10.08 0.63
CA MET A 7 -2.82 -8.83 0.93
C MET A 7 -2.83 -8.53 2.44
N VAL A 8 -3.99 -8.67 3.08
CA VAL A 8 -4.16 -8.50 4.54
C VAL A 8 -3.28 -9.48 5.31
N VAL A 9 -3.31 -10.76 4.97
CA VAL A 9 -2.52 -11.81 5.63
C VAL A 9 -1.02 -11.52 5.51
N GLU A 10 -0.58 -11.13 4.31
CA GLU A 10 0.84 -10.93 4.00
C GLU A 10 1.39 -9.68 4.68
N VAL A 11 0.60 -8.60 4.78
CA VAL A 11 0.95 -7.41 5.57
C VAL A 11 0.93 -7.71 7.07
N GLY A 12 0.01 -8.54 7.54
CA GLY A 12 -0.11 -8.96 8.95
C GLY A 12 1.11 -9.74 9.46
N LYS A 13 1.87 -10.39 8.58
CA LYS A 13 3.16 -11.01 8.94
C LYS A 13 4.22 -9.97 9.33
N VAL A 14 4.14 -8.77 8.78
CA VAL A 14 5.09 -7.67 9.03
C VAL A 14 4.67 -6.86 10.25
N VAL A 15 3.37 -6.63 10.42
CA VAL A 15 2.80 -5.82 11.51
C VAL A 15 1.62 -6.57 12.13
N PRO A 16 1.87 -7.53 13.03
CA PRO A 16 0.85 -8.45 13.53
C PRO A 16 -0.17 -7.80 14.46
N ASP A 17 0.15 -6.65 15.06
CA ASP A 17 -0.72 -5.87 15.93
C ASP A 17 -1.58 -4.85 15.19
N ALA A 18 -1.47 -4.78 13.85
CA ALA A 18 -2.21 -3.81 13.04
C ALA A 18 -3.60 -4.29 12.65
N ILE A 19 -4.53 -3.34 12.55
CA ILE A 19 -5.77 -3.48 11.79
C ILE A 19 -5.43 -3.14 10.34
N ILE A 20 -5.68 -4.08 9.43
CA ILE A 20 -5.28 -3.98 8.04
C ILE A 20 -6.52 -4.07 7.15
N GLU A 21 -6.65 -3.12 6.25
CA GLU A 21 -7.70 -3.08 5.24
C GLU A 21 -7.04 -2.97 3.88
N ALA A 22 -7.33 -3.93 2.99
CA ALA A 22 -6.84 -3.93 1.63
C ALA A 22 -8.00 -3.77 0.66
N THR A 23 -7.81 -2.91 -0.34
CA THR A 23 -8.78 -2.64 -1.39
C THR A 23 -8.09 -2.82 -2.73
N ASP A 24 -8.63 -3.69 -3.58
CA ASP A 24 -8.24 -3.76 -4.99
C ASP A 24 -8.83 -2.54 -5.72
N LEU A 25 -7.96 -1.73 -6.32
CA LEU A 25 -8.39 -0.49 -6.97
C LEU A 25 -9.10 -0.77 -8.30
N HIS A 26 -8.66 -1.79 -9.04
CA HIS A 26 -9.11 -2.07 -10.42
C HIS A 26 -9.84 -3.41 -10.55
N GLY A 27 -9.82 -4.25 -9.52
CA GLY A 27 -10.44 -5.59 -9.55
C GLY A 27 -9.63 -6.60 -10.36
N THR A 28 -8.41 -6.23 -10.77
CA THR A 28 -7.49 -7.04 -11.57
C THR A 28 -6.48 -7.80 -10.72
N GLY A 29 -6.43 -7.52 -9.42
CA GLY A 29 -5.54 -8.15 -8.46
C GLY A 29 -4.07 -7.72 -8.60
N ASP A 30 -3.82 -6.50 -9.09
CA ASP A 30 -2.45 -5.99 -9.32
C ASP A 30 -2.18 -4.57 -8.79
N HIS A 31 -3.22 -3.75 -8.56
CA HIS A 31 -3.14 -2.45 -7.90
C HIS A 31 -3.89 -2.46 -6.56
N PHE A 32 -3.17 -2.38 -5.45
CA PHE A 32 -3.78 -2.42 -4.12
C PHE A 32 -3.57 -1.12 -3.36
N HIS A 33 -4.63 -0.63 -2.73
CA HIS A 33 -4.56 0.34 -1.65
C HIS A 33 -4.67 -0.40 -0.32
N VAL A 34 -3.71 -0.19 0.59
CA VAL A 34 -3.69 -0.86 1.89
C VAL A 34 -3.57 0.17 3.01
N ARG A 35 -4.54 0.15 3.91
CA ARG A 35 -4.53 0.89 5.17
C ARG A 35 -3.99 -0.04 6.26
N VAL A 36 -2.98 0.43 6.99
CA VAL A 36 -2.37 -0.28 8.10
C VAL A 36 -2.44 0.62 9.33
N ILE A 37 -3.28 0.23 10.28
CA ILE A 37 -3.57 1.02 11.47
C ILE A 37 -2.99 0.30 12.68
N SER A 38 -1.97 0.88 13.31
CA SER A 38 -1.32 0.30 14.49
C SER A 38 -0.89 1.39 15.48
N LYS A 39 -0.99 1.07 16.77
CA LYS A 39 -0.46 1.93 17.85
C LYS A 39 1.06 2.02 17.82
N SER A 40 1.74 1.00 17.30
CA SER A 40 3.20 0.92 17.18
C SER A 40 3.80 2.00 16.27
N TYR A 41 2.97 2.70 15.50
CA TYR A 41 3.38 3.81 14.65
C TYR A 41 3.46 5.17 15.34
N GLU A 42 3.06 5.26 16.61
CA GLU A 42 3.18 6.49 17.39
C GLU A 42 4.64 6.96 17.49
N GLY A 43 4.87 8.26 17.26
CA GLY A 43 6.21 8.86 17.24
C GLY A 43 7.09 8.48 16.02
N GLN A 44 6.69 7.53 15.18
CA GLN A 44 7.46 7.13 13.99
C GLN A 44 7.19 8.04 12.79
N ARG A 45 8.23 8.30 11.98
CA ARG A 45 8.09 9.03 10.71
C ARG A 45 7.39 8.17 9.65
N PRO A 46 6.62 8.75 8.71
CA PRO A 46 5.87 7.98 7.70
C PRO A 46 6.68 6.92 6.95
N LEU A 47 7.88 7.28 6.47
CA LEU A 47 8.75 6.34 5.76
C LEU A 47 9.20 5.16 6.63
N GLN A 48 9.42 5.36 7.94
CA GLN A 48 9.82 4.29 8.85
C GLN A 48 8.70 3.26 9.02
N ARG A 49 7.43 3.71 9.00
CA ARG A 49 6.26 2.84 9.10
C ARG A 49 6.10 1.97 7.85
N GLN A 50 6.29 2.56 6.67
CA GLN A 50 6.10 1.89 5.37
C GLN A 50 7.27 0.97 5.00
N ARG A 51 8.51 1.33 5.37
CA ARG A 51 9.73 0.64 4.89
C ARG A 51 9.77 -0.86 5.19
N PRO A 52 9.37 -1.38 6.37
CA PRO A 52 9.31 -2.82 6.62
C PRO A 52 8.36 -3.54 5.66
N ILE A 53 7.18 -2.96 5.44
CA ILE A 53 6.15 -3.53 4.54
C ILE A 53 6.67 -3.52 3.10
N LEU A 54 7.17 -2.37 2.62
CA LEU A 54 7.75 -2.28 1.27
C LEU A 54 8.91 -3.26 1.07
N THR A 55 9.73 -3.48 2.11
CA THR A 55 10.84 -4.44 2.06
C THR A 55 10.33 -5.87 1.90
N HIS A 56 9.29 -6.24 2.66
CA HIS A 56 8.62 -7.54 2.56
C HIS A 56 8.04 -7.78 1.16
N PHE A 57 7.37 -6.76 0.61
CA PHE A 57 6.71 -6.83 -0.69
C PHE A 57 7.63 -6.72 -1.91
N LYS A 58 8.88 -6.29 -1.71
CA LYS A 58 9.85 -6.13 -2.79
C LYS A 58 10.01 -7.40 -3.64
N GLN A 59 9.95 -8.58 -3.04
CA GLN A 59 10.05 -9.85 -3.75
C GLN A 59 8.82 -10.11 -4.65
N TYR A 60 7.61 -9.80 -4.17
CA TYR A 60 6.36 -9.97 -4.92
C TYR A 60 6.23 -8.96 -6.05
N ILE A 61 6.79 -7.76 -5.87
CA ILE A 61 6.90 -6.75 -6.93
C ILE A 61 7.91 -7.20 -7.99
N ALA A 62 9.06 -7.75 -7.59
CA ALA A 62 10.07 -8.24 -8.52
C ALA A 62 9.58 -9.42 -9.37
N THR A 63 8.73 -10.29 -8.83
CA THR A 63 8.09 -11.40 -9.55
C THR A 63 6.83 -11.00 -10.30
N ASN A 64 6.50 -9.70 -10.33
CA ASN A 64 5.29 -9.15 -10.96
C ASN A 64 3.98 -9.76 -10.41
N THR A 65 3.99 -10.22 -9.17
CA THR A 65 2.82 -10.77 -8.47
C THR A 65 1.93 -9.65 -7.93
N VAL A 66 2.52 -8.51 -7.57
CA VAL A 66 1.84 -7.25 -7.21
C VAL A 66 2.48 -6.15 -8.04
N HIS A 67 1.70 -5.39 -8.82
CA HIS A 67 2.25 -4.38 -9.74
C HIS A 67 2.51 -3.05 -9.02
N ALA A 68 1.57 -2.62 -8.19
CA ALA A 68 1.68 -1.42 -7.37
C ALA A 68 0.99 -1.60 -6.02
N LEU A 69 1.57 -0.98 -4.99
CA LEU A 69 1.07 -1.03 -3.62
C LEU A 69 1.08 0.40 -3.03
N ASP A 70 -0.11 0.97 -2.85
CA ASP A 70 -0.28 2.22 -2.11
C ASP A 70 -0.48 1.91 -0.62
N LEU A 71 0.40 2.44 0.24
CA LEU A 71 0.43 2.12 1.66
C LEU A 71 0.11 3.34 2.52
N LYS A 72 -0.98 3.25 3.29
CA LYS A 72 -1.34 4.24 4.32
C LYS A 72 -1.10 3.69 5.72
N CYS A 73 0.05 4.03 6.32
CA CYS A 73 0.42 3.57 7.66
C CYS A 73 0.10 4.63 8.73
N MET A 74 -0.89 4.38 9.57
CA MET A 74 -1.53 5.38 10.44
C MET A 74 -1.64 4.89 11.89
N THR A 75 -1.63 5.81 12.84
CA THR A 75 -2.07 5.49 14.20
C THR A 75 -3.60 5.35 14.23
N PRO A 76 -4.20 4.71 15.25
CA PRO A 76 -5.66 4.61 15.34
C PRO A 76 -6.37 5.97 15.30
N ASN A 77 -5.82 6.98 15.97
CA ASN A 77 -6.35 8.34 15.95
C ASN A 77 -6.30 8.96 14.54
N GLN A 78 -5.22 8.71 13.78
CA GLN A 78 -5.11 9.18 12.40
C GLN A 78 -6.09 8.44 11.47
N GLY A 79 -6.24 7.12 11.64
CA GLY A 79 -7.14 6.30 10.84
C GLY A 79 -8.61 6.69 10.99
N ASP A 80 -9.01 7.06 12.21
CA ASP A 80 -10.36 7.56 12.51
C ASP A 80 -10.59 8.95 11.88
N ALA A 81 -9.63 9.88 12.06
CA ALA A 81 -9.75 11.24 11.56
C ALA A 81 -9.72 11.37 10.02
N LEU A 82 -9.00 10.48 9.33
CA LEU A 82 -8.80 10.57 7.87
C LEU A 82 -9.90 9.88 7.05
N GLY A 83 -10.72 9.01 7.64
CA GLY A 83 -11.79 8.31 6.91
C GLY A 83 -11.29 7.46 5.73
N ASP A 84 -11.99 7.52 4.59
CA ASP A 84 -11.59 6.83 3.37
C ASP A 84 -10.35 7.49 2.73
N THR A 85 -9.26 6.72 2.65
CA THR A 85 -7.98 7.19 2.12
C THR A 85 -7.63 6.60 0.76
N LYS A 86 -8.57 5.91 0.10
CA LYS A 86 -8.35 5.27 -1.20
C LYS A 86 -7.82 6.29 -2.21
N PHE A 87 -6.61 6.05 -2.71
CA PHE A 87 -5.97 6.88 -3.72
C PHE A 87 -5.51 5.99 -4.88
N ASP A 88 -5.90 6.33 -6.10
CA ASP A 88 -5.54 5.61 -7.31
C ASP A 88 -4.80 6.55 -8.27
N PRO A 89 -3.46 6.52 -8.32
CA PRO A 89 -2.67 7.35 -9.22
C PRO A 89 -2.76 6.92 -10.69
N HIS A 90 -3.39 5.77 -10.99
CA HIS A 90 -3.49 5.20 -12.34
C HIS A 90 -4.93 5.07 -12.84
N GLY A 91 -5.90 5.65 -12.14
CA GLY A 91 -7.30 5.62 -12.54
C GLY A 91 -7.57 6.46 -13.79
N GLU A 92 -8.42 5.96 -14.68
CA GLU A 92 -8.77 6.57 -15.99
C GLU A 92 -9.35 8.00 -15.94
N LYS A 93 -9.56 8.63 -14.76
CA LYS A 93 -10.31 9.89 -14.63
C LYS A 93 -9.77 10.95 -13.65
N GLN A 94 -8.45 11.17 -13.52
CA GLN A 94 -7.94 12.41 -12.90
C GLN A 94 -6.68 12.95 -13.61
N PRO A 95 -6.68 14.21 -14.11
CA PRO A 95 -5.53 14.80 -14.80
C PRO A 95 -4.50 15.48 -13.88
N GLU A 96 -4.63 15.40 -12.56
CA GLU A 96 -3.73 16.11 -11.62
C GLU A 96 -2.85 15.12 -10.85
N PHE A 97 -1.71 14.78 -11.46
CA PHE A 97 -0.77 13.78 -11.00
C PHE A 97 0.03 14.26 -9.76
N PHE A 98 -0.17 13.63 -8.60
CA PHE A 98 0.68 13.82 -7.40
C PHE A 98 1.51 12.56 -7.14
N GLY A 99 2.79 12.52 -7.55
CA GLY A 99 3.68 11.38 -7.28
C GLY A 99 5.09 11.48 -7.89
N VAL A 100 6.02 10.65 -7.38
CA VAL A 100 7.38 10.52 -7.94
C VAL A 100 7.37 9.46 -9.05
N HIS A 101 7.61 9.90 -10.29
CA HIS A 101 7.61 9.04 -11.47
C HIS A 101 8.96 8.33 -11.60
N ILE A 102 9.05 7.05 -11.21
CA ILE A 102 10.21 6.21 -11.56
C ILE A 102 10.01 5.78 -13.02
N ARG A 103 10.63 6.51 -13.95
CA ARG A 103 10.57 6.18 -15.38
C ARG A 103 11.28 4.85 -15.62
N ARG A 104 10.60 3.88 -16.25
CA ARG A 104 11.22 2.67 -16.81
C ARG A 104 12.15 3.11 -17.94
N GLU A 105 13.45 2.91 -17.81
CA GLU A 105 14.35 2.96 -18.96
C GLU A 105 14.03 1.74 -19.83
N LYS A 106 13.56 1.99 -21.06
CA LYS A 106 13.44 0.95 -22.09
C LYS A 106 14.86 0.44 -22.35
N LYS A 107 15.13 -0.79 -21.97
CA LYS A 107 16.33 -1.49 -22.45
C LYS A 107 15.98 -2.06 -23.82
N GLU A 108 16.51 -1.42 -24.87
CA GLU A 108 16.56 -1.95 -26.24
C GLU A 108 17.45 -3.18 -26.33
#